data_AF-A0A0Q6YFE4-F1
#
_entry.id   AF-A0A0Q6YFE4-F1
#
_cell.length_a   1.000
_cell.length_b   1.000
_cell.length_c   1.000
_cell.angle_alpha   90.00
_cell.angle_beta   90.00
_cell.angle_gamma   90.00
#
_symmetry.space_group_name_H-M   'P 1'
#
loop_
_entity.id
_entity.type
_entity.pdbx_description
1 polymer ?
#
loop_
_entity_poly.entity_id
_entity_poly.type
_entity_poly.pdbx_seq_one_letter_code
_entity_poly.pdbx_strand_id
1 'polypeptide(L)'
;MSVDRVEETEGLKETEALTAAASVRYYSIAPGVRLNVRSGPGTSYSVVRVLPEGSKVPIYCQTPGTSVTGPYGTSNIWDNISNSQYISDAYVLTGSDGYVADRCS
;
A
#
# COMPACT_ATOMS: atom_id res chain seq x y z
N MET A 1 54.94 -7.72 36.21
CA MET A 1 54.07 -8.92 36.26
C MET A 1 52.68 -8.37 36.56
N SER A 2 51.68 -8.39 35.71
CA SER A 2 51.43 -9.17 34.50
C SER A 2 50.64 -8.29 33.51
N VAL A 3 50.79 -8.64 32.24
CA VAL A 3 50.07 -8.11 31.09
C VAL A 3 48.70 -8.81 30.94
N ASP A 4 47.90 -8.26 30.01
CA ASP A 4 46.72 -8.84 29.34
C ASP A 4 45.37 -8.69 30.09
N ARG A 5 44.24 -8.31 29.48
CA ARG A 5 43.80 -8.45 28.07
C ARG A 5 42.63 -7.49 27.76
N VAL A 6 42.68 -6.97 26.53
CA VAL A 6 41.63 -6.29 25.74
C VAL A 6 40.32 -7.06 25.70
N GLU A 7 39.17 -6.37 25.74
CA GLU A 7 38.08 -6.62 24.78
C GLU A 7 37.13 -5.41 24.72
N GLU A 8 37.27 -4.66 23.62
CA GLU A 8 36.18 -3.90 23.01
C GLU A 8 35.00 -4.84 22.80
N THR A 9 33.84 -4.47 23.32
CA THR A 9 32.58 -4.98 22.79
C THR A 9 31.94 -3.86 21.99
N GLU A 10 32.15 -3.98 20.68
CA GLU A 10 31.38 -3.32 19.64
C GLU A 10 29.88 -3.47 19.88
N GLY A 11 29.16 -2.41 19.52
CA GLY A 11 27.95 -2.52 18.73
C GLY A 11 26.77 -3.23 19.37
N LEU A 12 25.74 -2.45 19.70
CA LEU A 12 24.44 -2.64 19.06
C LEU A 12 23.73 -1.29 19.07
N LYS A 13 23.86 -0.68 17.90
CA LYS A 13 23.11 0.46 17.37
C LYS A 13 21.67 0.42 17.90
N GLU A 14 21.35 1.35 18.78
CA GLU A 14 19.98 1.76 19.06
C GLU A 14 19.39 2.16 17.71
N THR A 15 18.70 1.23 17.07
CA THR A 15 17.95 1.51 15.86
C THR A 15 16.72 2.24 16.37
N GLU A 16 16.85 3.57 16.39
CA GLU A 16 15.74 4.49 16.46
C GLU A 16 14.62 3.93 15.57
N ALA A 17 13.61 3.37 16.23
CA ALA A 17 12.36 3.06 15.60
C ALA A 17 11.77 4.42 15.23
N LEU A 18 12.10 4.89 14.03
CA LEU A 18 11.35 5.92 13.34
C LEU A 18 9.94 5.38 13.20
N THR A 19 9.11 5.64 14.21
CA THR A 19 7.66 5.58 14.09
C THR A 19 7.28 6.70 13.13
N ALA A 20 7.49 6.45 11.84
CA ALA A 20 6.81 7.19 10.80
C ALA A 20 5.33 6.90 11.02
N ALA A 21 4.63 7.86 11.62
CA ALA A 21 3.18 7.90 11.54
C ALA A 21 2.87 8.04 10.05
N ALA A 22 2.68 6.91 9.37
CA ALA A 22 2.21 6.89 8.00
C ALA A 22 0.89 7.65 8.02
N SER A 23 0.89 8.86 7.44
CA SER A 23 -0.33 9.62 7.27
C SER A 23 -1.17 8.86 6.27
N VAL A 24 -2.07 8.03 6.79
CA VAL A 24 -2.97 7.23 5.98
C VAL A 24 -3.88 8.19 5.24
N ARG A 25 -3.59 8.39 3.96
CA ARG A 25 -4.43 9.19 3.08
C ARG A 25 -5.64 8.37 2.69
N TYR A 26 -6.80 8.95 2.92
CA TYR A 26 -8.07 8.39 2.49
C TYR A 26 -8.46 9.00 1.16
N TYR A 27 -8.70 8.13 0.18
CA TYR A 27 -9.15 8.53 -1.13
C TYR A 27 -10.58 8.05 -1.35
N SER A 28 -11.35 8.86 -2.07
CA SER A 28 -12.73 8.51 -2.42
C SER A 28 -12.71 7.58 -3.63
N ILE A 29 -13.53 6.52 -3.59
CA ILE A 29 -13.76 5.71 -4.80
C ILE A 29 -14.67 6.45 -5.78
N ALA A 30 -14.71 6.00 -7.03
CA ALA A 30 -15.61 6.51 -8.04
C ALA A 30 -17.08 6.48 -7.57
N PRO A 31 -17.81 7.60 -7.65
CA PRO A 31 -19.22 7.64 -7.29
C PRO A 31 -20.04 6.76 -8.27
N GLY A 32 -21.10 6.11 -7.78
CA GLY A 32 -21.95 5.27 -8.62
C GLY A 32 -21.41 3.86 -8.89
N VAL A 33 -20.23 3.50 -8.36
CA VAL A 33 -19.57 2.22 -8.64
C VAL A 33 -19.26 1.47 -7.36
N ARG A 34 -19.54 0.16 -7.38
CA ARG A 34 -19.11 -0.77 -6.34
C ARG A 34 -17.72 -1.27 -6.66
N LEU A 35 -16.76 -1.06 -5.74
CA LEU A 35 -15.37 -1.43 -5.96
C LEU A 35 -15.06 -2.79 -5.35
N ASN A 36 -14.55 -3.70 -6.17
CA ASN A 36 -14.15 -5.04 -5.73
C ASN A 36 -12.74 -5.01 -5.13
N VAL A 37 -12.64 -5.37 -3.85
CA VAL A 37 -11.37 -5.61 -3.16
C VAL A 37 -10.94 -7.04 -3.44
N ARG A 38 -9.71 -7.19 -3.90
CA ARG A 38 -9.13 -8.48 -4.29
C ARG A 38 -8.04 -8.92 -3.34
N SER A 39 -7.78 -10.22 -3.31
CA SER A 39 -6.76 -10.82 -2.43
C SER A 39 -5.31 -10.52 -2.86
N GLY A 40 -5.12 -9.94 -4.04
CA GLY A 40 -3.80 -9.69 -4.62
C GLY A 40 -3.85 -8.62 -5.72
N PRO A 41 -2.68 -8.18 -6.21
CA PRO A 41 -2.56 -7.14 -7.21
C PRO A 41 -2.83 -7.69 -8.62
N GLY A 42 -4.11 -7.84 -8.97
CA GLY A 42 -4.52 -8.32 -10.29
C GLY A 42 -5.97 -8.75 -10.37
N THR A 43 -6.52 -8.80 -11.59
CA THR A 43 -7.91 -9.24 -11.82
C THR A 43 -8.10 -10.75 -11.72
N SER A 44 -7.01 -11.52 -11.78
CA SER A 44 -6.98 -12.98 -11.58
C SER A 44 -7.19 -13.40 -10.13
N TYR A 45 -7.00 -12.48 -9.17
CA TYR A 45 -7.19 -12.76 -7.75
C TYR A 45 -8.66 -12.72 -7.35
N SER A 46 -9.02 -13.54 -6.35
CA SER A 46 -10.39 -13.63 -5.85
C SER A 46 -10.82 -12.32 -5.19
N VAL A 47 -12.11 -11.98 -5.34
CA VAL A 47 -12.72 -10.83 -4.64
C VAL A 47 -12.99 -11.23 -3.20
N VAL A 48 -12.34 -10.56 -2.26
CA VAL A 48 -12.45 -10.83 -0.81
C VAL A 48 -13.48 -9.92 -0.13
N ARG A 49 -13.75 -8.75 -0.72
CA ARG A 49 -14.71 -7.77 -0.21
C ARG A 49 -15.20 -6.90 -1.37
N VAL A 50 -16.40 -6.33 -1.22
CA VAL A 50 -16.92 -5.31 -2.13
C VAL A 50 -17.21 -4.06 -1.32
N LEU A 51 -16.64 -2.93 -1.74
CA LEU A 51 -16.90 -1.64 -1.15
C LEU A 51 -18.13 -1.02 -1.82
N PRO A 52 -19.09 -0.49 -1.04
CA PRO A 52 -20.21 0.25 -1.59
C PRO A 52 -19.75 1.56 -2.20
N GLU A 53 -20.54 2.11 -3.11
CA GLU A 53 -20.29 3.41 -3.74
C GLU A 53 -20.07 4.53 -2.71
N GLY A 54 -19.23 5.51 -3.06
CA GLY A 54 -18.93 6.63 -2.16
C GLY A 54 -18.08 6.27 -0.93
N SER A 55 -17.61 5.02 -0.82
CA SER A 55 -16.67 4.64 0.23
C SER A 55 -15.33 5.36 0.07
N LYS A 56 -14.64 5.55 1.20
CA LYS A 56 -13.26 6.02 1.22
C LYS A 56 -12.34 4.90 1.66
N VAL A 57 -11.19 4.82 1.01
CA VAL A 57 -10.20 3.77 1.22
C VAL A 57 -8.87 4.36 1.66
N PRO A 58 -8.25 3.81 2.71
CA PRO A 58 -6.88 4.14 3.04
C PRO A 58 -5.92 3.48 2.05
N ILE A 59 -4.94 4.21 1.52
CA ILE A 59 -3.84 3.61 0.74
C ILE A 59 -2.62 3.51 1.65
N TYR A 60 -2.19 2.28 1.93
CA TYR A 60 -0.98 2.02 2.73
C TYR A 60 0.26 1.95 1.86
N CYS A 61 0.18 1.20 0.77
CA CYS A 61 1.26 1.07 -0.20
C CYS A 61 0.68 0.71 -1.57
N GLN A 62 1.46 0.91 -2.62
CA GLN A 62 1.06 0.63 -3.99
C GLN A 62 1.96 -0.43 -4.62
N THR A 63 1.38 -1.24 -5.48
CA THR A 63 2.11 -2.29 -6.19
C THR A 63 1.64 -2.40 -7.64
N PRO A 64 2.55 -2.62 -8.59
CA PRO A 64 2.15 -2.87 -9.98
C PRO A 64 1.47 -4.24 -10.11
N GLY A 65 0.46 -4.32 -10.96
CA GLY A 65 -0.26 -5.56 -11.25
C GLY A 65 -0.92 -5.54 -12.62
N THR A 66 -2.03 -6.26 -12.76
CA THR A 66 -2.81 -6.28 -14.01
C THR A 66 -3.38 -4.89 -14.31
N SER A 67 -3.32 -4.45 -15.57
CA SER A 67 -3.99 -3.22 -16.01
C SER A 67 -5.50 -3.38 -15.96
N VAL A 68 -6.17 -2.39 -15.37
CA VAL A 68 -7.62 -2.34 -15.27
C VAL A 68 -8.10 -1.01 -15.81
N THR A 69 -9.13 -1.08 -16.66
CA THR A 69 -9.84 0.11 -17.13
C THR A 69 -11.02 0.38 -16.20
N GLY A 70 -11.07 1.62 -15.70
CA GLY A 70 -12.10 2.10 -14.78
C GLY A 70 -12.56 3.52 -15.14
N PRO A 71 -13.38 4.13 -14.27
CA PRO A 71 -13.95 5.46 -14.47
C PRO A 71 -12.91 6.57 -14.64
N TYR A 72 -11.73 6.42 -14.03
CA TYR A 72 -10.66 7.41 -14.07
C TYR A 72 -9.60 7.14 -15.13
N GLY A 73 -9.75 6.07 -15.93
CA GLY A 73 -8.80 5.71 -16.98
C GLY A 73 -8.32 4.27 -16.85
N THR A 74 -7.17 3.97 -17.46
CA THR A 74 -6.54 2.64 -17.35
C THR A 74 -5.31 2.76 -16.47
N SER A 75 -5.34 2.06 -15.33
CA SER A 75 -4.22 2.02 -14.38
C SER A 75 -3.80 0.57 -14.16
N ASN A 76 -2.48 0.34 -14.08
CA ASN A 76 -1.87 -0.94 -13.69
C ASN A 76 -1.38 -0.91 -12.24
N ILE A 77 -1.76 0.13 -11.49
CA ILE A 77 -1.40 0.31 -10.10
C ILE A 77 -2.51 -0.28 -9.21
N TRP A 78 -2.08 -1.02 -8.19
CA TRP A 78 -2.93 -1.63 -7.19
C TRP A 78 -2.61 -1.06 -5.83
N ASP A 79 -3.63 -0.51 -5.17
CA ASP A 79 -3.52 0.06 -3.83
C ASP A 79 -3.78 -1.01 -2.79
N ASN A 80 -2.85 -1.17 -1.86
CA ASN A 80 -3.06 -1.98 -0.68
C ASN A 80 -3.84 -1.18 0.37
N ILE A 81 -5.03 -1.67 0.72
CA ILE A 81 -5.91 -1.07 1.73
C ILE A 81 -5.92 -1.86 3.04
N SER A 82 -5.35 -3.06 3.06
CA SER A 82 -5.21 -3.92 4.24
C SER A 82 -4.39 -5.17 3.90
N ASN A 83 -4.13 -6.01 4.91
CA ASN A 83 -3.48 -7.32 4.74
C ASN A 83 -4.19 -8.14 3.66
N SER A 84 -3.48 -8.42 2.57
CA SER A 84 -3.99 -9.13 1.39
C SER A 84 -5.27 -8.52 0.81
N GLN A 85 -5.45 -7.20 0.89
CA GLN A 85 -6.58 -6.49 0.30
C GLN A 85 -6.06 -5.41 -0.63
N TYR A 86 -6.31 -5.60 -1.92
CA TYR A 86 -5.88 -4.70 -2.96
C TYR A 86 -7.07 -4.22 -3.78
N ILE A 87 -7.03 -2.96 -4.19
CA ILE A 87 -7.99 -2.35 -5.11
C ILE A 87 -7.24 -1.76 -6.29
N SER A 88 -7.94 -1.60 -7.41
CA SER A 88 -7.35 -0.95 -8.57
C SER A 88 -7.48 0.57 -8.44
N ASP A 89 -6.37 1.26 -8.64
CA ASP A 89 -6.27 2.72 -8.64
C ASP A 89 -7.18 3.35 -9.74
N ALA A 90 -7.50 2.62 -10.81
CA ALA A 90 -8.43 3.09 -11.86
C ALA A 90 -9.84 3.44 -11.36
N TYR A 91 -10.20 3.03 -10.15
CA TYR A 91 -11.48 3.31 -9.49
C TYR A 91 -11.35 4.24 -8.29
N VAL A 92 -10.14 4.67 -7.94
CA VAL A 92 -9.87 5.52 -6.79
C VAL A 92 -9.50 6.91 -7.29
N LEU A 93 -10.12 7.95 -6.73
CA LEU A 93 -9.80 9.33 -7.08
C LEU A 93 -8.55 9.77 -6.30
N THR A 94 -7.39 9.30 -6.75
CA THR A 94 -6.08 9.71 -6.22
C THR A 94 -5.63 11.07 -6.78
N GLY A 95 -6.18 11.47 -7.93
CA GLY A 95 -5.87 12.71 -8.62
C GLY A 95 -4.58 12.64 -9.46
N SER A 96 -4.01 11.45 -9.64
CA SER A 96 -2.83 11.21 -10.45
C SER A 96 -2.84 9.77 -10.98
N ASP A 97 -2.46 9.56 -12.25
CA ASP A 97 -2.34 8.22 -12.84
C ASP A 97 -1.04 7.48 -12.42
N GLY A 98 -0.37 7.99 -11.39
CA GLY A 98 0.94 7.54 -10.91
C GLY A 98 0.89 7.05 -9.46
N TYR A 99 2.06 6.75 -8.92
CA TYR A 99 2.17 6.33 -7.52
C TYR A 99 1.90 7.53 -6.60
N VAL A 100 0.84 7.45 -5.80
CA VAL A 100 0.51 8.43 -4.75
C VAL A 100 1.00 8.02 -3.36
N ALA A 101 1.40 6.75 -3.21
CA ALA A 101 2.00 6.20 -2.00
C ALA A 101 3.28 5.42 -2.34
N ASP A 102 4.07 5.13 -1.32
CA ASP A 102 5.26 4.30 -1.46
C ASP A 102 4.93 2.90 -1.98
N ARG A 103 5.91 2.26 -2.62
CA ARG A 103 5.75 0.89 -3.12
C ARG A 103 5.68 -0.10 -1.96
N CYS A 104 4.80 -1.10 -2.08
CA CYS A 104 4.82 -2.24 -1.16
C CYS A 104 6.18 -2.95 -1.28
N SER A 105 6.89 -3.09 -0.14
CA SER A 105 8.19 -3.77 -0.02
C SER A 105 8.04 -5.27 0.18
#